data_AF-A0A955Y544-F1
#
_entry.id   AF-A0A955Y544-F1
#
_cell.length_a   1.000
_cell.length_b   1.000
_cell.length_c   1.000
_cell.angle_alpha   90.00
_cell.angle_beta   90.00
_cell.angle_gamma   90.00
#
_symmetry.space_group_name_H-M   'P 1'
#
loop_
_entity.id
_entity.type
_entity.pdbx_description
1 polymer ?
#
loop_
_entity_poly.entity_id
_entity_poly.type
_entity_poly.pdbx_seq_one_letter_code
_entity_poly.pdbx_strand_id
1 'polypeptide(L)'
;MLALDRRANAGLARAFREHRVRRTYAALCEGHVDAGTWSWDVDGKRARTDVEVEEARPDGVTAVVCRLHTGRTHQIRVHAAMNGTPLLGDRRYGGDLARPWDRLGLHAARLELVHPLTGEELAFEVPAPWAQG
;
A
#
# COMPACT_ATOMS: atom_id res chain seq x y z
N MET A 1 -1.63 -12.08 -6.19
CA MET A 1 -2.58 -13.20 -6.17
C MET A 1 -2.69 -13.74 -7.59
N LEU A 2 -2.10 -14.90 -7.83
CA LEU A 2 -2.24 -15.63 -9.09
C LEU A 2 -3.34 -16.66 -8.88
N ALA A 3 -4.39 -16.66 -9.71
CA ALA A 3 -5.34 -17.75 -9.71
C ALA A 3 -4.83 -18.84 -10.65
N LEU A 4 -4.71 -20.06 -10.13
CA LEU A 4 -4.17 -21.22 -10.84
C LEU A 4 -5.13 -21.79 -11.92
N ASP A 5 -6.36 -21.26 -12.04
CA ASP A 5 -7.39 -21.71 -12.97
C ASP A 5 -8.04 -20.54 -13.76
N ARG A 6 -8.37 -20.73 -15.05
CA ARG A 6 -8.98 -19.71 -15.92
C ARG A 6 -10.34 -19.23 -15.42
N ARG A 7 -11.17 -20.07 -14.79
CA ARG A 7 -12.46 -19.67 -14.19
C ARG A 7 -12.26 -18.85 -12.92
N ALA A 8 -11.24 -19.19 -12.13
CA ALA A 8 -10.86 -18.43 -10.94
C ALA A 8 -10.32 -17.03 -11.28
N ASN A 9 -9.61 -16.87 -12.42
CA ASN A 9 -9.14 -15.56 -12.88
C ASN A 9 -10.29 -14.59 -13.24
N ALA A 10 -11.37 -15.07 -13.88
CA ALA A 10 -12.52 -14.22 -14.21
C ALA A 10 -13.29 -13.77 -12.95
N GLY A 11 -13.44 -14.69 -11.97
CA GLY A 11 -14.04 -14.39 -10.66
C GLY A 11 -13.19 -13.41 -9.84
N LEU A 12 -11.87 -13.57 -9.86
CA LEU A 12 -10.94 -12.68 -9.16
C LEU A 12 -10.94 -11.27 -9.79
N ALA A 13 -10.87 -11.18 -11.12
CA ALA A 13 -10.98 -9.91 -11.83
C ALA A 13 -12.35 -9.23 -11.62
N ARG A 14 -13.43 -9.99 -11.40
CA ARG A 14 -14.74 -9.45 -11.00
C ARG A 14 -14.74 -8.94 -9.56
N ALA A 15 -14.17 -9.67 -8.61
CA ALA A 15 -14.03 -9.21 -7.21
C ALA A 15 -13.23 -7.90 -7.10
N PHE A 16 -12.15 -7.75 -7.89
CA PHE A 16 -11.40 -6.49 -8.01
C PHE A 16 -12.23 -5.33 -8.60
N ARG A 17 -13.17 -5.63 -9.52
CA ARG A 17 -14.03 -4.62 -10.18
C ARG A 17 -15.22 -4.20 -9.31
N GLU A 18 -15.69 -5.05 -8.41
CA GLU A 18 -16.84 -4.78 -7.53
C GLU A 18 -16.45 -4.13 -6.18
N HIS A 19 -15.21 -3.63 -6.04
CA HIS A 19 -14.71 -2.99 -4.82
C HIS A 19 -14.75 -3.88 -3.56
N ARG A 20 -14.81 -5.21 -3.72
CA ARG A 20 -14.81 -6.17 -2.60
C ARG A 20 -13.41 -6.67 -2.26
N VAL A 21 -12.39 -5.83 -2.50
CA VAL A 21 -11.00 -6.15 -2.19
C VAL A 21 -10.43 -5.02 -1.34
N ARG A 22 -10.16 -5.30 -0.07
CA ARG A 22 -9.44 -4.39 0.82
C ARG A 22 -7.96 -4.74 0.77
N ARG A 23 -7.14 -3.70 0.62
CA ARG A 23 -5.68 -3.84 0.55
C ARG A 23 -5.07 -2.90 1.56
N THR A 24 -4.31 -3.47 2.47
CA THR A 24 -3.61 -2.75 3.52
C THR A 24 -2.12 -2.96 3.31
N TYR A 25 -1.38 -1.86 3.34
CA TYR A 25 0.06 -1.84 3.16
C TYR A 25 0.71 -1.25 4.40
N ALA A 26 1.85 -1.80 4.79
CA ALA A 26 2.77 -1.11 5.69
C ALA A 26 3.76 -0.32 4.84
N ALA A 27 4.04 0.91 5.23
CA ALA A 27 5.01 1.77 4.55
C ALA A 27 5.93 2.47 5.54
N LEU A 28 7.15 2.76 5.10
CA LEU A 28 8.11 3.62 5.79
C LEU A 28 8.28 4.86 4.94
N CYS A 29 7.80 5.99 5.45
CA CYS A 29 7.93 7.29 4.80
C CYS A 29 9.07 8.07 5.45
N GLU A 30 9.79 8.85 4.67
CA GLU A 30 10.76 9.82 5.18
C GLU A 30 10.04 11.06 5.72
N GLY A 31 10.55 11.59 6.83
CA GLY A 31 10.00 12.76 7.50
C GLY A 31 8.77 12.47 8.36
N HIS A 32 8.13 13.55 8.80
CA HIS A 32 6.87 13.53 9.56
C HIS A 32 5.69 13.35 8.62
N VAL A 33 4.84 12.36 8.90
CA VAL A 33 3.61 12.12 8.14
C VAL A 33 2.39 12.53 8.96
N ASP A 34 1.49 13.29 8.35
CA ASP A 34 0.16 13.52 8.90
C ASP A 34 -0.80 12.37 8.53
N ALA A 35 -1.48 11.84 9.55
CA ALA A 35 -2.55 10.86 9.34
C ALA A 35 -3.74 11.50 8.61
N GLY A 36 -4.48 10.70 7.84
CA GLY A 36 -5.66 11.16 7.13
C GLY A 36 -5.80 10.53 5.76
N THR A 37 -6.42 11.26 4.83
CA THR A 37 -6.62 10.79 3.46
C THR A 37 -5.75 11.57 2.48
N TRP A 38 -4.88 10.87 1.77
CA TRP A 38 -4.21 11.41 0.60
C TRP A 38 -5.09 11.26 -0.64
N SER A 39 -5.28 12.35 -1.37
CA SER A 39 -6.12 12.41 -2.57
C SER A 39 -5.44 13.20 -3.69
N TRP A 40 -4.53 12.55 -4.41
CA TRP A 40 -3.71 13.14 -5.50
C TRP A 40 -3.81 12.37 -6.81
N ASP A 41 -3.51 13.04 -7.93
CA ASP A 41 -3.71 12.48 -9.27
C ASP A 41 -2.58 11.52 -9.56
N VAL A 42 -2.96 10.31 -9.95
CA VAL A 42 -2.00 9.30 -10.38
C VAL A 42 -2.37 8.95 -11.81
N ASP A 43 -1.46 9.27 -12.73
CA ASP A 43 -1.65 9.13 -14.17
C ASP A 43 -2.93 9.83 -14.67
N GLY A 44 -3.15 11.07 -14.20
CA GLY A 44 -4.29 11.91 -14.60
C GLY A 44 -5.66 11.44 -14.09
N LYS A 45 -5.69 10.52 -13.11
CA LYS A 45 -6.93 10.01 -12.53
C LYS A 45 -6.93 10.15 -11.02
N ARG A 46 -8.11 10.48 -10.48
CA ARG A 46 -8.32 10.56 -9.03
C ARG A 46 -8.03 9.22 -8.36
N ALA A 47 -7.24 9.29 -7.28
CA ALA A 47 -6.81 8.17 -6.47
C ALA A 47 -6.85 8.57 -5.01
N ARG A 48 -7.20 7.62 -4.14
CA ARG A 48 -7.41 7.85 -2.70
C ARG A 48 -6.72 6.77 -1.87
N THR A 49 -5.95 7.20 -0.88
CA THR A 49 -5.21 6.37 0.08
C THR A 49 -5.48 6.89 1.47
N ASP A 50 -6.01 6.06 2.37
CA ASP A 50 -6.12 6.42 3.79
C ASP A 50 -4.84 5.98 4.50
N VAL A 51 -4.35 6.81 5.40
CA VAL A 51 -3.06 6.67 6.08
C VAL A 51 -3.24 6.85 7.59
N GLU A 52 -2.77 5.87 8.33
CA GLU A 52 -2.67 5.89 9.79
C GLU A 52 -1.19 5.84 10.16
N VAL A 53 -0.78 6.67 11.13
CA VAL A 53 0.59 6.69 11.65
C VAL A 53 0.70 5.65 12.76
N GLU A 54 1.64 4.72 12.63
CA GLU A 54 1.93 3.71 13.64
C GLU A 54 3.04 4.20 14.57
N GLU A 55 4.11 4.76 14.00
CA GLU A 55 5.31 5.16 14.74
C GLU A 55 6.06 6.27 14.00
N ALA A 56 6.35 7.38 14.69
CA ALA A 56 7.32 8.38 14.23
C ALA A 56 8.67 8.10 14.90
N ARG A 57 9.70 7.76 14.09
CA ARG A 57 11.00 7.32 14.60
C ARG A 57 11.97 8.50 14.77
N PRO A 58 12.91 8.44 15.73
CA PRO A 58 13.89 9.50 15.96
C PRO A 58 14.84 9.78 14.78
N ASP A 59 15.02 8.81 13.88
CA ASP A 59 15.86 8.96 12.68
C ASP A 59 15.15 9.73 11.54
N GLY A 60 13.93 10.22 11.78
CA GLY A 60 13.13 10.95 10.80
C GLY A 60 12.46 10.04 9.78
N VAL A 61 12.16 8.78 10.15
CA VAL A 61 11.31 7.88 9.36
C VAL A 61 9.98 7.69 10.11
N THR A 62 8.86 7.72 9.40
CA THR A 62 7.54 7.41 9.97
C THR A 62 7.00 6.11 9.38
N ALA A 63 6.68 5.15 10.25
CA ALA A 63 5.95 3.94 9.89
C ALA A 63 4.46 4.24 9.84
N VAL A 64 3.83 3.85 8.73
CA VAL A 64 2.40 4.09 8.48
C VAL A 64 1.71 2.86 7.91
N VAL A 65 0.40 2.79 8.13
CA VAL A 65 -0.50 1.86 7.47
C VAL A 65 -1.30 2.59 6.40
N CYS A 66 -1.25 2.08 5.17
CA CYS A 66 -1.99 2.62 4.03
C CYS A 66 -3.12 1.69 3.61
N ARG A 67 -4.35 2.21 3.48
CA ARG A 67 -5.52 1.49 2.95
C ARG A 67 -5.94 2.07 1.59
N LEU A 68 -5.99 1.20 0.57
CA LEU A 68 -6.21 1.60 -0.82
C LEU A 68 -7.66 1.52 -1.28
N HIS A 69 -8.27 2.67 -1.59
CA HIS A 69 -9.60 2.78 -2.19
C HIS A 69 -9.58 2.61 -3.70
N THR A 70 -8.48 3.01 -4.33
CA THR A 70 -8.18 2.84 -5.75
C THR A 70 -6.92 2.01 -5.92
N GLY A 71 -6.69 1.46 -7.11
CA GLY A 71 -5.54 0.61 -7.41
C GLY A 71 -4.69 1.14 -8.56
N ARG A 72 -4.29 2.41 -8.53
CA ARG A 72 -3.40 2.97 -9.57
C ARG A 72 -1.98 2.43 -9.41
N THR A 73 -1.27 2.28 -10.52
CA THR A 73 0.13 1.86 -10.51
C THR A 73 0.95 2.84 -9.66
N HIS A 74 1.76 2.33 -8.74
CA HIS A 74 2.59 3.11 -7.82
C HIS A 74 1.83 4.12 -6.93
N GLN A 75 0.52 3.95 -6.74
CA GLN A 75 -0.32 4.94 -6.04
C GLN A 75 0.26 5.46 -4.71
N ILE A 76 0.65 4.55 -3.81
CA ILE A 76 1.20 4.92 -2.48
C ILE A 76 2.49 5.72 -2.63
N ARG A 77 3.37 5.29 -3.54
CA ARG A 77 4.67 5.93 -3.80
C ARG A 77 4.50 7.37 -4.29
N VAL A 78 3.59 7.55 -5.25
CA VAL A 78 3.26 8.89 -5.79
C VAL A 78 2.62 9.75 -4.71
N HIS A 79 1.66 9.23 -3.95
CA HIS A 79 1.00 9.99 -2.90
C HIS A 79 1.98 10.40 -1.79
N ALA A 80 2.83 9.50 -1.33
CA ALA A 80 3.85 9.79 -0.32
C ALA A 80 4.78 10.93 -0.79
N ALA A 81 5.29 10.84 -2.02
CA ALA A 81 6.12 11.89 -2.61
C ALA A 81 5.39 13.23 -2.78
N MET A 82 4.12 13.23 -3.22
CA MET A 82 3.31 14.45 -3.37
C MET A 82 3.03 15.15 -2.03
N ASN A 83 3.00 14.40 -0.93
CA ASN A 83 2.90 14.95 0.42
C ASN A 83 4.26 15.29 1.04
N GLY A 84 5.35 15.27 0.25
CA GLY A 84 6.69 15.61 0.73
C GLY A 84 7.34 14.57 1.65
N THR A 85 6.78 13.36 1.71
CA THR A 85 7.22 12.27 2.61
C THR A 85 7.47 11.00 1.81
N PRO A 86 8.42 11.00 0.86
CA PRO A 86 8.66 9.88 -0.05
C PRO A 86 8.98 8.59 0.72
N LEU A 87 8.71 7.44 0.09
CA LEU A 87 8.99 6.16 0.74
C LEU A 87 10.50 5.92 0.82
N LEU A 88 10.94 5.38 1.96
CA LEU A 88 12.33 5.01 2.19
C LEU A 88 12.81 4.03 1.11
N GLY A 89 13.96 4.32 0.49
CA GLY A 89 14.53 3.51 -0.59
C GLY A 89 13.81 3.62 -1.95
N ASP A 90 12.88 4.56 -2.12
CA ASP A 90 12.18 4.77 -3.40
C ASP A 90 13.02 5.54 -4.43
N ARG A 91 13.75 4.79 -5.26
CA ARG A 91 14.59 5.30 -6.35
C ARG A 91 13.87 6.12 -7.43
N ARG A 92 12.53 6.05 -7.53
CA ARG A 92 11.76 6.70 -8.60
C ARG A 92 11.08 7.98 -8.14
N TYR A 93 10.62 8.02 -6.89
CA TYR A 93 9.78 9.11 -6.39
C TYR A 93 10.43 9.91 -5.26
N GLY A 94 11.76 9.88 -5.15
CA GLY A 94 12.53 10.82 -4.34
C GLY A 94 12.89 10.35 -2.94
N GLY A 95 12.87 9.04 -2.68
CA GLY A 95 13.42 8.50 -1.43
C GLY A 95 14.94 8.66 -1.36
N ASP A 96 15.45 9.00 -0.19
CA ASP A 96 16.87 9.13 0.10
C ASP A 96 17.57 7.75 0.03
N LEU A 97 18.43 7.61 -0.99
CA LEU A 97 19.19 6.40 -1.23
C LEU A 97 20.51 6.36 -0.43
N ALA A 98 20.87 7.43 0.27
CA ALA A 98 22.05 7.46 1.12
C ALA A 98 21.81 6.77 2.46
N ARG A 99 20.55 6.65 2.91
CA ARG A 99 20.18 5.87 4.09
C ARG A 99 20.41 4.37 3.84
N PRO A 100 20.91 3.61 4.83
CA PRO A 100 21.16 2.17 4.69
C PRO A 100 19.84 1.40 4.64
N TRP A 101 19.24 1.33 3.45
CA TRP A 101 17.99 0.62 3.19
C TRP A 101 18.01 0.06 1.76
N ASP A 102 17.86 -1.25 1.61
CA ASP A 102 18.18 -1.98 0.37
C ASP A 102 16.95 -2.28 -0.51
N ARG A 103 15.74 -2.02 -0.01
CA ARG A 103 14.48 -2.31 -0.69
C ARG A 103 13.51 -1.14 -0.62
N LEU A 104 12.41 -1.23 -1.35
CA LEU A 104 11.33 -0.26 -1.16
C LEU A 104 10.70 -0.43 0.23
N GLY A 105 10.60 0.66 1.00
CA GLY A 105 9.85 0.76 2.26
C GLY A 105 8.34 0.63 2.08
N LEU A 106 7.89 -0.36 1.32
CA LEU A 106 6.48 -0.66 1.07
C LEU A 106 6.25 -2.17 1.09
N HIS A 107 5.24 -2.61 1.83
CA HIS A 107 4.91 -4.02 1.99
C HIS A 107 3.40 -4.24 1.95
N ALA A 108 2.95 -5.19 1.13
CA ALA A 108 1.55 -5.60 1.09
C ALA A 108 1.25 -6.48 2.31
N ALA A 109 0.77 -5.84 3.38
CA ALA A 109 0.61 -6.48 4.68
C ALA A 109 -0.64 -7.36 4.75
N ARG A 110 -1.76 -6.92 4.16
CA ARG A 110 -3.02 -7.65 4.21
C ARG A 110 -3.84 -7.49 2.93
N LEU A 111 -4.44 -8.59 2.50
CA LEU A 111 -5.40 -8.66 1.40
C LEU A 111 -6.67 -9.35 1.89
N GLU A 112 -7.80 -8.67 1.78
CA GLU A 112 -9.10 -9.22 2.14
C GLU A 112 -10.02 -9.18 0.93
N LEU A 113 -10.71 -10.28 0.66
CA LEU A 113 -11.67 -10.37 -0.41
C LEU A 113 -12.76 -11.38 -0.11
N VAL A 114 -13.88 -11.28 -0.82
CA VAL A 114 -14.91 -12.31 -0.79
C VAL A 114 -14.64 -13.30 -1.93
N HIS A 115 -14.57 -14.59 -1.59
CA HIS A 115 -14.35 -15.66 -2.53
C HIS A 115 -15.49 -15.63 -3.58
N PRO A 116 -15.17 -15.51 -4.89
CA PRO A 116 -16.18 -15.21 -5.91
C PRO A 116 -17.15 -16.38 -6.20
N LEU A 117 -16.77 -17.61 -5.85
CA LEU A 117 -17.64 -18.80 -5.99
C LEU A 117 -18.39 -19.17 -4.70
N THR A 118 -17.68 -19.30 -3.58
CA THR A 118 -18.27 -19.72 -2.29
C THR A 118 -18.93 -18.58 -1.52
N GLY A 119 -18.57 -17.32 -1.78
CA GLY A 119 -19.05 -16.17 -1.01
C GLY A 119 -18.38 -16.01 0.37
N GLU A 120 -17.41 -16.86 0.71
CA GLU A 120 -16.68 -16.80 1.99
C GLU A 120 -15.74 -15.59 2.04
N GLU A 121 -15.57 -15.01 3.22
CA GLU A 121 -14.57 -13.98 3.44
C GLU A 121 -13.18 -14.62 3.57
N LEU A 122 -12.23 -14.13 2.78
CA LEU A 122 -10.84 -14.56 2.80
C LEU A 122 -9.97 -13.39 3.26
N ALA A 123 -9.03 -13.68 4.16
CA ALA A 123 -7.99 -12.74 4.57
C ALA A 123 -6.62 -13.42 4.49
N PHE A 124 -5.67 -12.72 3.89
CA PHE A 124 -4.27 -13.13 3.79
C PHE A 124 -3.42 -12.05 4.43
N GLU A 125 -2.55 -12.43 5.36
CA GLU A 125 -1.72 -11.50 6.11
C GLU A 125 -0.27 -11.97 6.13
N VAL A 126 0.65 -11.04 5.87
CA VAL A 126 2.09 -11.25 5.98
C VAL A 126 2.66 -9.98 6.60
N PRO A 127 3.13 -10.02 7.86
CA PRO A 127 3.71 -8.86 8.51
C PRO A 127 4.86 -8.27 7.69
N ALA A 128 5.03 -6.95 7.76
CA ALA A 128 6.20 -6.33 7.15
C ALA A 128 7.47 -6.80 7.87
N PRO A 129 8.59 -7.03 7.16
CA PRO A 129 9.80 -7.57 7.77
C PRO A 129 10.42 -6.63 8.83
N TRP A 130 10.05 -5.34 8.79
CA TRP A 130 10.49 -4.30 9.74
C TRP A 130 9.47 -3.98 10.83
N ALA A 131 8.32 -4.65 10.84
CA ALA A 131 7.28 -4.45 11.86
C ALA A 131 7.51 -5.32 13.11
N GLN A 132 8.68 -5.97 13.22
CA GLN A 132 9.04 -6.77 14.39
C GLN A 132 9.57 -5.83 15.47
N GLY A 133 8.76 -5.64 16.51
CA GLY A 133 9.21 -5.28 17.85
C GLY A 133 9.59 -6.53 18.64
#